data_AF-A0A525D1S4-F1
#
_entry.id   AF-A0A525D1S4-F1
#
_cell.length_a   1.000
_cell.length_b   1.000
_cell.length_c   1.000
_cell.angle_alpha   90.00
_cell.angle_beta   90.00
_cell.angle_gamma   90.00
#
_symmetry.space_group_name_H-M   'P 1'
#
loop_
_entity.id
_entity.type
_entity.pdbx_description
1 polymer ?
#
loop_
_entity_poly.entity_id
_entity_poly.type
_entity_poly.pdbx_seq_one_letter_code
_entity_poly.pdbx_strand_id
1 'polypeptide(L)'
;PLTPTPLVATLIGAIGGLIVVASIVFLDKMKIDDPVGAISVHGVVGIWGLIAVVFTNGDASIVSQLIGAAVIFGWVFATSFVTWIIIKAVMGIRVSEEEELEGCDISECGLDAYPEFTKD
;
A
#
# COMPACT_ATOMS: atom_id res chain seq x y z
N PRO A 1 -4.77 16.80 1.50
CA PRO A 1 -5.06 18.21 1.18
C PRO A 1 -5.57 19.00 2.40
N LEU A 2 -4.83 20.05 2.79
CA LEU A 2 -5.20 20.92 3.89
C LEU A 2 -6.23 21.95 3.38
N THR A 3 -7.40 21.99 4.02
CA THR A 3 -8.50 22.95 3.77
C THR A 3 -8.97 23.12 2.30
N PRO A 4 -9.23 22.04 1.53
CA PRO A 4 -9.89 22.17 0.23
C PRO A 4 -11.35 22.61 0.37
N THR A 5 -11.87 23.35 -0.61
CA THR A 5 -13.33 23.50 -0.78
C THR A 5 -13.94 22.14 -1.17
N PRO A 6 -15.26 21.93 -0.98
CA PRO A 6 -15.89 20.66 -1.33
C PRO A 6 -15.65 20.22 -2.78
N LEU A 7 -15.72 21.15 -3.73
CA LEU A 7 -15.47 20.86 -5.14
C LEU A 7 -14.02 20.40 -5.38
N VAL A 8 -13.05 21.10 -4.79
CA VAL A 8 -11.63 20.76 -4.93
C VAL A 8 -11.33 19.41 -4.27
N ALA A 9 -11.92 19.12 -3.10
CA ALA A 9 -11.79 17.82 -2.45
C ALA A 9 -12.29 16.67 -3.33
N THR A 10 -13.47 16.84 -3.95
CA THR A 10 -14.03 15.86 -4.90
C THR A 10 -13.11 15.62 -6.08
N LEU A 11 -12.54 16.68 -6.67
CA LEU A 11 -11.61 16.57 -7.79
C LEU A 11 -10.31 15.84 -7.40
N ILE A 12 -9.75 16.13 -6.23
CA ILE A 12 -8.56 15.44 -5.71
C ILE A 12 -8.83 13.94 -5.55
N GLY A 13 -10.00 13.57 -5.01
CA GLY A 13 -10.43 12.18 -4.88
C GLY A 13 -10.63 11.49 -6.23
N ALA A 14 -11.29 12.16 -7.18
CA ALA A 14 -11.51 11.63 -8.53
C ALA A 14 -10.19 11.36 -9.26
N ILE A 15 -9.22 12.29 -9.16
CA ILE A 15 -7.88 12.10 -9.73
C ILE A 15 -7.15 10.95 -9.03
N GLY A 16 -7.24 10.86 -7.70
CA GLY A 16 -6.68 9.73 -6.94
C GLY A 16 -7.24 8.38 -7.39
N GLY A 17 -8.56 8.30 -7.65
CA GLY A 17 -9.22 7.11 -8.17
C GLY A 17 -8.79 6.72 -9.59
N LEU A 18 -8.36 7.67 -10.41
CA LEU A 18 -7.76 7.37 -11.72
C LEU A 18 -6.30 6.91 -11.58
N ILE A 19 -5.53 7.57 -10.71
CA ILE A 19 -4.11 7.27 -10.46
C ILE A 19 -3.95 5.85 -9.92
N VAL A 20 -4.79 5.43 -8.96
CA VAL A 20 -4.65 4.10 -8.33
C VAL A 20 -4.77 2.97 -9.34
N VAL A 21 -5.71 3.05 -10.29
CA VAL A 21 -5.90 2.02 -11.33
C VAL A 21 -4.66 1.93 -12.21
N ALA A 22 -4.12 3.07 -12.63
CA ALA A 22 -2.90 3.09 -13.43
C ALA A 22 -1.69 2.54 -12.65
N SER A 23 -1.59 2.85 -11.35
CA SER A 23 -0.54 2.37 -10.45
C SER A 23 -0.58 0.85 -10.28
N ILE A 24 -1.76 0.27 -10.03
CA ILE A 24 -1.94 -1.19 -9.87
C ILE A 24 -1.46 -1.90 -11.15
N VAL A 25 -1.98 -1.50 -12.31
CA VAL A 25 -1.62 -2.11 -13.60
C VAL A 25 -0.12 -1.96 -13.88
N PHE A 26 0.50 -0.86 -13.46
CA PHE A 26 1.93 -0.65 -13.62
C PHE A 26 2.76 -1.58 -12.73
N LEU A 27 2.43 -1.72 -11.44
CA LEU A 27 3.12 -2.62 -10.52
C LEU A 27 2.97 -4.09 -10.95
N ASP A 28 1.78 -4.49 -11.40
CA ASP A 28 1.52 -5.82 -11.94
C ASP A 28 2.41 -6.12 -13.15
N LYS A 29 2.54 -5.15 -14.07
CA LYS A 29 3.43 -5.27 -15.24
C LYS A 29 4.90 -5.35 -14.86
N MET A 30 5.29 -4.72 -13.74
CA MET A 30 6.62 -4.85 -13.18
C MET A 30 6.83 -6.15 -12.39
N LYS A 31 5.80 -6.99 -12.26
CA LYS A 31 5.81 -8.22 -11.45
C LYS A 31 6.16 -7.94 -9.98
N ILE A 32 5.70 -6.78 -9.48
CA ILE A 32 5.76 -6.46 -8.05
C ILE A 32 4.45 -6.97 -7.45
N ASP A 33 4.57 -7.98 -6.59
CA ASP A 33 3.44 -8.57 -5.88
C ASP A 33 2.98 -7.66 -4.74
N ASP A 34 2.01 -6.79 -5.02
CA ASP A 34 1.32 -5.92 -4.07
C ASP A 34 -0.11 -6.45 -3.85
N PRO A 35 -0.29 -7.51 -3.04
CA PRO A 35 -1.49 -8.38 -3.07
C PRO A 35 -2.79 -7.65 -2.74
N VAL A 36 -2.72 -6.54 -1.99
CA VAL A 36 -3.89 -5.73 -1.60
C VAL A 36 -3.86 -4.33 -2.23
N GLY A 37 -2.91 -4.05 -3.13
CA GLY A 37 -2.75 -2.72 -3.73
C GLY A 37 -2.28 -1.65 -2.74
N ALA A 38 -1.61 -2.03 -1.65
CA ALA A 38 -1.23 -1.12 -0.57
C ALA A 38 -0.26 -0.02 -1.07
N ILE A 39 0.69 -0.37 -1.94
CA ILE A 39 1.63 0.61 -2.51
C ILE A 39 0.86 1.59 -3.40
N SER A 40 -0.08 1.10 -4.19
CA SER A 40 -0.87 1.94 -5.10
C SER A 40 -1.82 2.90 -4.35
N VAL A 41 -2.59 2.38 -3.38
CA VAL A 41 -3.59 3.17 -2.63
C VAL A 41 -2.94 4.09 -1.60
N HIS A 42 -1.98 3.60 -0.82
CA HIS A 42 -1.41 4.38 0.28
C HIS A 42 -0.13 5.10 -0.11
N GLY A 43 0.75 4.46 -0.90
CA GLY A 43 1.99 5.07 -1.36
C GLY A 43 1.75 6.11 -2.47
N VAL A 44 1.31 5.66 -3.64
CA VAL A 44 1.20 6.50 -4.84
C VAL A 44 0.10 7.56 -4.69
N VAL A 45 -1.12 7.16 -4.32
CA VAL A 45 -2.21 8.13 -4.09
C VAL A 45 -1.96 8.99 -2.84
N GLY A 46 -1.23 8.49 -1.84
CA GLY A 46 -0.77 9.29 -0.70
C GLY A 46 0.14 10.44 -1.15
N ILE A 47 1.12 10.17 -2.02
CA ILE A 47 1.99 11.21 -2.60
C ILE A 47 1.19 12.21 -3.43
N TRP A 48 0.22 11.74 -4.24
CA TRP A 48 -0.72 12.64 -4.93
C TRP A 48 -1.45 13.56 -3.94
N GLY A 49 -1.94 13.01 -2.83
CA GLY A 49 -2.62 13.77 -1.78
C GLY A 49 -1.75 14.84 -1.11
N LEU A 50 -0.44 14.62 -0.99
CA LEU A 50 0.55 15.59 -0.51
C LEU A 50 0.78 16.70 -1.54
N ILE A 51 0.98 16.34 -2.81
CA ILE A 51 1.13 17.32 -3.90
C ILE A 51 -0.11 18.21 -3.98
N ALA A 52 -1.30 17.62 -3.83
CA ALA A 52 -2.56 18.35 -3.88
C ALA A 52 -2.71 19.41 -2.76
N VAL A 53 -1.97 19.30 -1.64
CA VAL A 53 -1.96 20.32 -0.57
C VAL A 53 -1.47 21.68 -1.10
N VAL A 54 -0.52 21.67 -2.04
CA VAL A 54 0.05 22.91 -2.61
C VAL A 54 -1.01 23.72 -3.36
N PHE A 55 -2.05 23.07 -3.88
CA PHE A 55 -3.16 23.75 -4.57
C PHE A 55 -4.20 24.32 -3.61
N THR A 56 -4.17 23.93 -2.33
CA THR A 56 -5.22 24.28 -1.36
C THR A 56 -4.70 25.06 -0.16
N ASN A 57 -3.38 25.15 -0.01
CA ASN A 57 -2.71 25.89 1.06
C ASN A 57 -1.55 26.72 0.49
N GLY A 58 -1.64 28.05 0.59
CA GLY A 58 -0.62 28.98 0.09
C GLY A 58 0.72 28.90 0.83
N ASP A 59 0.74 28.36 2.05
CA ASP A 59 1.98 28.17 2.82
C ASP A 59 2.71 26.87 2.46
N ALA A 60 2.07 25.99 1.68
CA ALA A 60 2.67 24.73 1.25
C ALA A 60 3.48 24.92 -0.03
N SER A 61 4.62 24.22 -0.10
CA SER A 61 5.45 24.16 -1.31
C SER A 61 5.63 22.71 -1.73
N ILE A 62 5.83 22.46 -3.03
CA ILE A 62 6.14 21.11 -3.53
C ILE A 62 7.37 20.55 -2.83
N VAL A 63 8.39 21.38 -2.63
CA VAL A 63 9.64 20.98 -1.97
C VAL A 63 9.39 20.52 -0.53
N SER A 64 8.60 21.27 0.26
CA SER A 64 8.30 20.89 1.64
C SER A 64 7.47 19.61 1.73
N GLN A 65 6.52 19.40 0.80
CA GLN A 65 5.74 18.15 0.73
C GLN A 65 6.62 16.94 0.39
N LEU A 66 7.53 17.09 -0.58
CA LEU A 66 8.43 16.00 -1.00
C LEU A 66 9.49 15.69 0.07
N ILE A 67 10.03 16.70 0.75
CA ILE A 67 10.93 16.48 1.90
C ILE A 67 10.18 15.72 3.00
N GLY A 68 8.96 16.14 3.34
CA GLY A 68 8.13 15.44 4.33
C GLY A 68 7.88 13.97 3.95
N ALA A 69 7.51 13.73 2.69
CA ALA A 69 7.31 12.38 2.16
C ALA A 69 8.59 11.52 2.27
N ALA A 70 9.74 12.07 1.89
CA ALA A 70 11.03 11.37 1.95
C ALA A 70 11.47 11.07 3.39
N VAL A 71 11.25 12.00 4.33
CA VAL A 71 11.55 11.79 5.75
C VAL A 71 10.66 10.68 6.33
N ILE A 72 9.35 10.73 6.08
CA ILE A 72 8.41 9.69 6.53
C ILE A 72 8.78 8.35 5.92
N PHE A 73 9.01 8.30 4.61
CA PHE A 73 9.38 7.07 3.91
C PHE A 73 10.68 6.49 4.48
N GLY A 74 11.73 7.30 4.61
CA GLY A 74 13.01 6.86 5.14
C GLY A 74 12.91 6.30 6.56
N TRP A 75 12.18 6.99 7.44
CA TRP A 75 11.96 6.52 8.81
C TRP A 75 11.16 5.22 8.86
N VAL A 76 9.99 5.18 8.21
CA VAL A 76 9.10 4.01 8.23
C VAL A 76 9.74 2.81 7.55
N PHE A 77 10.38 3.01 6.39
CA PHE A 77 11.05 1.93 5.67
C PHE A 77 12.20 1.35 6.51
N ALA A 78 13.09 2.18 7.05
CA ALA A 78 14.23 1.70 7.84
C ALA A 78 13.78 0.96 9.11
N THR A 79 12.84 1.53 9.87
CA THR A 79 12.35 0.90 11.11
C THR A 79 11.55 -0.38 10.84
N SER A 80 10.72 -0.39 9.81
CA SER A 80 9.98 -1.59 9.39
C SER A 80 10.94 -2.67 8.91
N PHE A 81 11.93 -2.32 8.06
CA PHE A 81 12.91 -3.27 7.55
C PHE A 81 13.71 -3.96 8.66
N VAL A 82 14.16 -3.20 9.65
CA VAL A 82 14.81 -3.76 10.86
C VAL A 82 13.85 -4.70 11.60
N THR A 83 12.60 -4.27 11.81
CA THR A 83 11.59 -5.08 12.50
C THR A 83 11.33 -6.40 11.77
N TRP A 84 11.15 -6.35 10.44
CA TRP A 84 10.93 -7.54 9.62
C TRP A 84 12.13 -8.51 9.65
N ILE A 85 13.37 -8.00 9.64
CA ILE A 85 14.57 -8.84 9.81
C ILE A 85 14.57 -9.54 11.16
N ILE A 86 14.22 -8.84 12.24
CA ILE A 86 14.16 -9.42 13.59
C ILE A 86 13.10 -10.52 13.65
N ILE A 87 11.88 -10.26 13.16
CA ILE A 87 10.80 -11.26 13.13
C ILE A 87 11.24 -12.47 12.30
N LYS A 88 11.83 -12.23 11.12
CA LYS A 88 12.34 -13.29 10.24
C LYS A 88 13.38 -14.16 10.93
N ALA A 89 14.26 -13.58 11.75
CA ALA A 89 15.31 -14.31 12.46
C ALA A 89 14.79 -15.11 13.67
N VAL A 90 13.71 -14.66 14.32
CA VAL A 90 13.18 -15.28 15.55
C VAL A 90 12.15 -16.37 15.24
N MET A 91 11.23 -16.12 14.32
CA MET A 91 10.09 -17.02 14.06
C MET A 91 9.73 -17.21 12.58
N GLY A 92 10.38 -16.47 11.67
CA GLY A 92 9.99 -16.47 10.25
C GLY A 92 8.85 -15.48 9.96
N ILE A 93 8.66 -15.13 8.67
CA ILE A 93 7.66 -14.15 8.21
C ILE A 93 6.80 -14.67 7.05
N ARG A 94 7.08 -15.86 6.53
CA ARG A 94 6.31 -16.55 5.48
C ARG A 94 6.10 -17.99 5.91
N VAL A 95 4.95 -18.54 5.54
CA VAL A 95 4.65 -19.97 5.62
C VAL A 95 5.61 -20.78 4.75
N SER A 96 5.62 -22.09 4.93
CA SER A 96 6.39 -22.99 4.06
C SER A 96 5.81 -23.01 2.63
N GLU A 97 6.61 -23.43 1.65
CA GLU A 97 6.17 -23.54 0.25
C GLU A 97 5.02 -24.56 0.09
N GLU A 98 5.01 -25.63 0.89
CA GLU A 98 3.92 -26.61 0.93
C GLU A 98 2.62 -25.98 1.44
N GLU A 99 2.67 -25.26 2.57
CA GLU A 99 1.51 -24.54 3.12
C GLU A 99 1.04 -23.40 2.20
N GLU A 100 1.95 -22.73 1.48
CA GLU A 100 1.58 -21.70 0.49
C GLU A 100 0.83 -22.30 -0.71
N LEU A 101 1.15 -23.54 -1.10
CA LEU A 101 0.47 -24.26 -2.18
C LEU A 101 -0.88 -24.86 -1.77
N GLU A 102 -0.98 -25.37 -0.54
CA GLU A 102 -2.24 -25.91 0.02
C GLU A 102 -3.24 -24.79 0.36
N GLY A 103 -2.72 -23.61 0.75
CA GLY A 103 -3.50 -22.45 1.18
C GLY A 103 -3.53 -22.31 2.69
N CYS A 104 -3.31 -21.08 3.18
CA CYS A 104 -3.19 -20.81 4.62
C CYS A 104 -4.44 -21.16 5.44
N ASP A 105 -5.62 -21.25 4.82
CA ASP A 105 -6.84 -21.62 5.54
C ASP A 105 -6.76 -23.05 6.10
N ILE A 106 -6.15 -23.98 5.36
CA ILE A 106 -5.97 -25.37 5.80
C ILE A 106 -4.94 -25.45 6.93
N SER A 107 -3.79 -24.80 6.77
CA SER A 107 -2.69 -24.88 7.73
C SER A 107 -2.94 -24.07 9.01
N GLU A 108 -3.61 -22.92 8.92
CA GLU A 108 -3.89 -22.05 10.07
C GLU A 108 -5.25 -22.31 10.73
N CYS A 109 -6.29 -22.62 9.95
CA CYS A 109 -7.66 -22.79 10.45
C CYS A 109 -8.14 -24.26 10.47
N GLY A 110 -7.44 -25.18 9.80
CA GLY A 110 -7.80 -26.60 9.73
C GLY A 110 -9.06 -26.88 8.91
N LEU A 111 -9.46 -25.95 8.04
CA LEU A 111 -10.67 -26.03 7.22
C LEU A 111 -10.49 -25.23 5.93
N ASP A 112 -11.10 -25.70 4.84
CA ASP A 112 -11.21 -24.91 3.61
C ASP A 112 -12.07 -23.67 3.85
N ALA A 113 -11.66 -22.52 3.30
CA ALA A 113 -12.50 -21.32 3.35
C ALA A 113 -13.82 -21.49 2.59
N TYR A 114 -13.84 -22.33 1.55
CA TYR A 114 -15.02 -22.57 0.72
C TYR A 114 -15.17 -24.05 0.33
N PRO A 115 -15.54 -24.92 1.28
CA PRO A 115 -15.61 -26.38 1.08
C PRO A 115 -16.66 -26.79 0.04
N GLU A 116 -17.62 -25.93 -0.27
CA GLU A 116 -18.63 -26.17 -1.32
C GLU A 116 -18.08 -26.04 -2.76
N PHE A 117 -16.89 -25.47 -2.94
CA PHE A 117 -16.23 -25.34 -4.25
C PHE A 117 -14.99 -26.22 -4.40
N THR A 118 -14.56 -26.92 -3.34
CA THR A 118 -13.51 -27.94 -3.42
C THR A 118 -14.10 -29.25 -3.99
N LYS A 119 -13.30 -29.98 -4.77
CA LYS A 119 -13.73 -31.19 -5.49
C LYS A 119 -13.21 -32.48 -4.85
N ASP A 120 -13.11 -32.48 -3.53
CA ASP A 120 -12.88 -33.72 -2.79
C ASP A 120 -14.12 -34.63 -2.85
#